data_AF-A0A737I839-F1
#
_entry.id   AF-A0A737I839-F1
#
_cell.length_a   1.000
_cell.length_b   1.000
_cell.length_c   1.000
_cell.angle_alpha   90.00
_cell.angle_beta   90.00
_cell.angle_gamma   90.00
#
_symmetry.space_group_name_H-M   'P 1'
#
loop_
_entity.id
_entity.type
_entity.pdbx_description
1 polymer ?
#
loop_
_entity_poly.entity_id
_entity_poly.type
_entity_poly.pdbx_seq_one_letter_code
_entity_poly.pdbx_strand_id
1 'polypeptide(L)'
;EGWRHDTETATCISNSPELCPGKRFTLTGHPSERLNREWQVVSCVLAGDQPQALHGSQGEGTTLSNRAELIPADRTWRTPPLPKPSVDGPQSAIVTG
;
A
#
# COMPACT_ATOMS: atom_id res chain seq x y z
N GLU A 1 -5.03 21.65 3.75
CA GLU A 1 -5.50 21.09 2.47
C GLU A 1 -4.78 19.77 2.14
N GLY A 2 -5.21 18.62 2.69
CA GLY A 2 -4.48 17.35 2.47
C GLY A 2 -5.06 16.07 3.10
N TRP A 3 -6.29 16.11 3.62
CA TRP A 3 -6.87 15.02 4.44
C TRP A 3 -7.89 14.15 3.71
N ARG A 4 -8.02 14.25 2.38
CA ARG A 4 -9.04 13.49 1.61
C ARG A 4 -8.63 12.06 1.27
N HIS A 5 -7.54 11.61 1.86
CA HIS A 5 -6.93 10.37 1.48
C HIS A 5 -7.64 9.13 2.01
N ASP A 6 -8.09 9.26 3.25
CA ASP A 6 -8.65 8.15 4.02
C ASP A 6 -10.16 8.05 3.87
N THR A 7 -10.76 8.81 2.94
CA THR A 7 -12.22 8.90 2.82
C THR A 7 -12.84 7.60 2.28
N GLU A 8 -12.07 6.76 1.59
CA GLU A 8 -12.53 5.43 1.18
C GLU A 8 -11.34 4.49 0.94
N THR A 9 -11.02 3.66 1.92
CA THR A 9 -9.98 2.63 1.84
C THR A 9 -10.60 1.25 1.90
N ALA A 10 -9.98 0.27 1.23
CA ALA A 10 -10.36 -1.13 1.30
C ALA A 10 -9.13 -2.00 1.59
N THR A 11 -9.32 -3.08 2.34
CA THR A 11 -8.29 -4.09 2.56
C THR A 11 -8.57 -5.29 1.67
N CYS A 12 -7.55 -5.75 0.96
CA CYS A 12 -7.61 -6.95 0.12
C CYS A 12 -6.59 -7.98 0.61
N ILE A 13 -7.00 -9.24 0.65
CA ILE A 13 -6.11 -10.37 0.94
C ILE A 13 -6.14 -11.28 -0.29
N SER A 14 -4.96 -11.64 -0.79
CA SER A 14 -4.79 -12.46 -1.99
C SER A 14 -3.56 -13.35 -1.86
N ASN A 15 -3.43 -14.33 -2.72
CA ASN A 15 -2.20 -15.10 -2.94
C ASN A 15 -1.44 -14.65 -4.20
N SER A 16 -1.90 -13.57 -4.85
CA SER A 16 -1.31 -13.09 -6.09
C SER A 16 -0.15 -12.11 -5.81
N PRO A 17 1.06 -12.36 -6.34
CA PRO A 17 2.19 -11.42 -6.27
C PRO A 17 1.94 -10.17 -7.11
N GLU A 18 0.97 -10.25 -8.02
CA GLU A 18 0.68 -9.17 -8.94
C GLU A 18 0.11 -7.93 -8.25
N LEU A 19 -0.52 -8.07 -7.08
CA LEU A 19 -1.09 -6.95 -6.33
C LEU A 19 0.03 -6.18 -5.61
N CYS A 20 0.73 -5.34 -6.34
CA CYS A 20 1.78 -4.45 -5.84
C CYS A 20 1.36 -2.97 -5.87
N PRO A 21 1.98 -2.09 -5.06
CA PRO A 21 1.64 -0.68 -5.00
C PRO A 21 1.74 -0.01 -6.38
N GLY A 22 0.75 0.82 -6.72
CA GLY A 22 0.63 1.46 -8.03
C GLY A 22 -0.17 0.65 -9.06
N LYS A 23 -0.43 -0.65 -8.82
CA LYS A 23 -1.28 -1.44 -9.71
C LYS A 23 -2.74 -1.02 -9.59
N ARG A 24 -3.43 -0.99 -10.73
CA ARG A 24 -4.88 -0.82 -10.82
C ARG A 24 -5.53 -2.10 -11.31
N PHE A 25 -6.69 -2.42 -10.76
CA PHE A 25 -7.49 -3.55 -11.19
C PHE A 25 -8.98 -3.27 -10.99
N THR A 26 -9.82 -3.96 -11.75
CA THR A 26 -11.28 -3.88 -11.59
C THR A 26 -11.75 -5.02 -10.70
N LEU A 27 -12.44 -4.70 -9.60
CA LEU A 27 -13.09 -5.71 -8.77
C LEU A 27 -14.44 -6.07 -9.38
N THR A 28 -14.72 -7.37 -9.52
CA THR A 28 -15.99 -7.89 -10.06
C THR A 28 -16.48 -9.06 -9.21
N GLY A 29 -17.80 -9.27 -9.15
CA GLY A 29 -18.39 -10.42 -8.45
C GLY A 29 -18.51 -10.27 -6.94
N HIS A 30 -18.27 -9.07 -6.39
CA HIS A 30 -18.51 -8.78 -4.99
C HIS A 30 -20.03 -8.60 -4.73
N PRO A 31 -20.60 -9.15 -3.63
CA PRO A 31 -22.04 -9.04 -3.32
C PRO A 31 -22.54 -7.60 -3.19
N SER A 32 -21.66 -6.66 -2.83
CA SER A 32 -21.94 -5.23 -2.86
C SER A 32 -21.49 -4.63 -4.18
N GLU A 33 -22.45 -4.18 -4.99
CA GLU A 33 -22.20 -3.55 -6.30
C GLU A 33 -21.33 -2.30 -6.20
N ARG A 34 -21.42 -1.56 -5.08
CA ARG A 34 -20.61 -0.36 -4.83
C ARG A 34 -19.10 -0.66 -4.84
N LEU A 35 -18.72 -1.89 -4.50
CA LEU A 35 -17.32 -2.32 -4.47
C LEU A 35 -16.85 -2.87 -5.82
N ASN A 36 -17.76 -3.22 -6.73
CA ASN A 36 -17.44 -3.71 -8.07
C ASN A 36 -17.01 -2.55 -9.00
N ARG A 37 -15.83 -1.99 -8.73
CA ARG A 37 -15.28 -0.82 -9.41
C ARG A 37 -13.77 -0.94 -9.58
N GLU A 38 -13.15 0.05 -10.21
CA GLU A 38 -11.69 0.12 -10.32
C GLU A 38 -11.04 0.58 -9.00
N TRP A 39 -10.03 -0.18 -8.58
CA TRP A 39 -9.25 0.04 -7.38
C TRP A 39 -7.78 0.21 -7.73
N GLN A 40 -7.09 1.06 -6.97
CA GLN A 40 -5.65 1.25 -7.02
C GLN A 40 -5.03 0.76 -5.72
N VAL A 41 -3.98 -0.06 -5.82
CA VAL A 41 -3.18 -0.51 -4.69
C VAL A 41 -2.27 0.63 -4.24
N VAL A 42 -2.31 0.97 -2.95
CA VAL A 42 -1.51 2.06 -2.35
C VAL A 42 -0.44 1.55 -1.39
N SER A 43 -0.69 0.39 -0.79
CA SER A 43 0.26 -0.33 0.06
C SER A 43 0.05 -1.83 -0.14
N CYS A 44 1.12 -2.60 0.00
CA CYS A 44 1.06 -4.06 -0.08
C CYS A 44 2.17 -4.67 0.79
N VAL A 45 1.82 -5.71 1.52
CA VAL A 45 2.74 -6.60 2.23
C VAL A 45 2.61 -7.99 1.61
N LEU A 46 3.73 -8.48 1.06
CA LEU A 46 3.84 -9.82 0.50
C LEU A 46 4.66 -10.70 1.45
N ALA A 47 4.11 -11.84 1.86
CA ALA A 47 4.77 -12.83 2.70
C ALA A 47 4.77 -14.19 2.00
N GLY A 48 5.94 -14.81 1.91
CA GLY A 48 6.10 -16.17 1.39
C GLY A 48 6.54 -17.11 2.51
N ASP A 49 5.94 -18.29 2.56
CA ASP A 49 6.31 -19.36 3.49
C ASP A 49 6.71 -20.60 2.68
N GLN A 50 7.90 -21.14 2.96
CA GLN A 50 8.48 -22.27 2.23
C GLN A 50 8.98 -23.33 3.22
N PRO A 51 8.09 -24.19 3.74
CA PRO A 51 8.44 -25.15 4.78
C PRO A 51 9.34 -26.29 4.24
N GLN A 52 9.25 -26.66 2.95
CA GLN A 52 10.08 -27.73 2.37
C GLN A 52 11.55 -27.37 2.15
N ALA A 53 11.96 -26.11 2.37
CA ALA A 53 13.39 -25.76 2.38
C ALA A 53 14.12 -26.37 3.60
N LEU A 54 13.38 -26.72 4.66
CA LEU A 54 13.93 -27.37 5.84
C LEU A 54 13.95 -28.90 5.67
N HIS A 55 15.11 -29.51 5.87
CA HIS A 55 15.27 -30.96 5.75
C HIS A 55 14.44 -31.69 6.81
N GLY A 56 13.59 -32.64 6.39
CA GLY A 56 12.69 -33.38 7.28
C GLY A 56 11.34 -32.69 7.54
N SER A 57 11.09 -31.52 6.95
CA SER A 57 9.78 -30.87 6.98
C SER A 57 8.76 -31.65 6.13
N GLN A 58 7.58 -31.89 6.70
CA GLN A 58 6.41 -32.46 6.03
C GLN A 58 5.29 -31.41 6.14
N GLY A 59 4.88 -30.85 5.00
CA GLY A 59 3.89 -29.78 4.93
C GLY A 59 3.52 -29.44 3.49
N GLU A 60 2.47 -28.63 3.33
CA GLU A 60 2.08 -28.01 2.05
C GLU A 60 3.25 -27.20 1.45
N GLY A 61 3.33 -27.10 0.13
CA GLY A 61 4.46 -26.47 -0.59
C GLY A 61 4.63 -24.96 -0.34
N THR A 62 5.41 -24.27 -1.18
CA THR A 62 5.60 -22.81 -1.05
C THR A 62 4.26 -22.08 -1.15
N THR A 63 3.89 -21.36 -0.09
CA THR A 63 2.70 -20.51 -0.07
C THR A 63 3.08 -19.04 -0.16
N LEU A 64 2.20 -18.26 -0.79
CA LEU A 64 2.34 -16.82 -0.91
C LEU A 64 1.06 -16.15 -0.42
N SER A 65 1.20 -15.15 0.43
CA SER A 65 0.11 -14.34 0.96
C SER A 65 0.41 -12.86 0.75
N ASN A 66 -0.61 -12.12 0.36
CA ASN A 66 -0.57 -10.70 0.06
C ASN A 66 -1.67 -10.00 0.87
N ARG A 67 -1.30 -8.94 1.56
CA ARG A 67 -2.22 -8.00 2.20
C ARG A 67 -2.04 -6.63 1.56
N ALA A 68 -3.06 -6.14 0.88
CA ALA A 68 -3.04 -4.88 0.17
C ALA A 68 -4.04 -3.88 0.74
N GLU A 69 -3.65 -2.61 0.73
CA GLU A 69 -4.53 -1.47 0.96
C GLU A 69 -4.86 -0.83 -0.38
N LEU A 70 -6.13 -0.52 -0.57
CA LEU A 70 -6.68 -0.05 -1.82
C LEU A 70 -7.42 1.27 -1.63
N ILE A 71 -7.40 2.10 -2.67
CA ILE A 71 -8.30 3.25 -2.82
C ILE A 71 -9.06 3.13 -4.14
N PRO A 72 -10.23 3.78 -4.27
CA PRO A 72 -10.89 3.95 -5.56
C PRO A 72 -9.96 4.66 -6.57
N ALA A 73 -9.89 4.14 -7.81
CA ALA A 73 -8.97 4.67 -8.83
C ALA A 73 -9.33 6.07 -9.35
N ASP A 74 -10.56 6.53 -9.13
CA ASP A 74 -11.02 7.89 -9.40
C ASP A 74 -10.52 8.94 -8.39
N ARG A 75 -9.84 8.49 -7.32
CA ARG A 75 -9.26 9.38 -6.30
C ARG A 75 -7.75 9.50 -6.45
N THR A 76 -7.28 10.74 -6.36
CA THR A 76 -5.84 11.02 -6.40
C THR A 76 -5.20 10.70 -5.06
N TRP A 77 -4.17 9.84 -5.09
CA TRP A 77 -3.34 9.58 -3.91
C TRP A 77 -2.22 10.62 -3.74
N ARG A 78 -2.12 11.27 -2.57
CA ARG A 78 -0.98 12.10 -2.08
C ARG A 78 -0.38 11.56 -0.78
N THR A 79 0.92 11.68 -0.56
CA THR A 79 1.46 11.41 0.79
C THR A 79 0.94 12.44 1.80
N PRO A 80 0.74 12.06 3.08
CA PRO A 80 0.59 13.04 4.15
C PRO A 80 1.78 14.01 4.14
N PRO A 81 1.56 15.32 4.30
CA PRO A 81 2.66 16.27 4.31
C PRO A 81 3.58 15.97 5.50
N LEU A 82 4.88 15.92 5.22
CA LEU A 82 5.88 15.84 6.29
C LEU A 82 5.82 17.11 7.16
N PRO A 83 6.18 17.00 8.46
CA PRO A 83 6.34 18.18 9.30
C PRO A 83 7.24 19.20 8.62
N LYS A 84 6.86 20.48 8.66
CA LYS A 84 7.70 21.54 8.09
C LYS A 84 9.05 21.53 8.81
N PRO A 85 10.17 21.62 8.08
CA PRO A 85 11.46 21.78 8.71
C PRO A 85 11.43 23.04 9.57
N SER A 86 11.76 22.89 10.86
CA SER A 86 11.87 23.98 11.81
C SER A 86 13.35 24.19 12.11
N VAL A 87 13.78 25.44 12.14
CA VAL A 87 15.11 25.80 12.62
C VAL A 87 14.97 26.21 14.08
N ASP A 88 15.63 25.48 14.96
CA ASP A 88 15.68 25.83 16.38
C ASP A 88 16.75 26.92 16.57
N GLY A 89 16.29 28.16 16.73
CA GLY A 89 17.12 29.30 17.11
C GLY A 89 17.76 30.09 15.95
N PRO A 90 18.43 31.20 16.28
CA PRO A 90 19.05 32.08 15.29
C PRO A 90 20.27 31.43 14.63
N GLN A 91 20.43 31.65 13.32
CA GLN A 91 21.60 31.21 12.56
C GLN A 91 22.40 32.43 12.06
N SER A 92 23.71 32.43 12.32
CA SER A 92 24.63 33.40 11.75
C SER A 92 24.98 33.02 10.31
N ALA A 93 25.00 33.99 9.41
CA ALA A 93 25.40 33.81 8.02
C ALA A 93 26.58 34.74 7.67
N ILE A 94 27.42 34.31 6.74
CA ILE A 94 28.50 35.14 6.17
C ILE A 94 27.94 35.85 4.94
N VAL A 95 28.10 37.16 4.86
CA VAL A 95 27.70 37.95 3.69
C VAL A 95 28.70 37.73 2.57
N THR A 96 28.25 37.12 1.48
CA THR A 96 29.02 36.99 0.24
C THR A 96 28.55 38.07 -0.74
N GLY A 97 29.42 39.02 -1.06
CA GLY A 97 29.21 40.11 -2.01
C GLY A 97 30.53 40.63 -2.55
#